data_AF-A0AAT9M8C9-F1
#
_entry.id   AF-A0AAT9M8C9-F1
#
_cell.length_a   1.000
_cell.length_b   1.000
_cell.length_c   1.000
_cell.angle_alpha   90.00
_cell.angle_beta   90.00
_cell.angle_gamma   90.00
#
_symmetry.space_group_name_H-M   'P 1'
#
loop_
_entity.id
_entity.type
_entity.pdbx_description
1 polymer ?
#
loop_
_entity_poly.entity_id
_entity_poly.type
_entity_poly.pdbx_seq_one_letter_code
_entity_poly.pdbx_strand_id
1 'polypeptide(L)'
;MAGRLLVGAAVLVTVAACAGRPTAGAPTTTSTVDPVSVCVNQIVYWAKDILGNAKDYGLDYQEMGLDGDTYEALKALVDRARKTQPLPPNWLPDQAKAACMKLPARPTNTTTAKYGWP
;
A
#
# COMPACT_ATOMS: atom_id res chain seq x y z
N MET A 1 -37.84 30.70 -22.36
CA MET A 1 -38.18 31.50 -21.17
C MET A 1 -38.60 30.55 -20.05
N ALA A 2 -38.28 30.90 -18.80
CA ALA A 2 -38.50 30.18 -17.53
C ALA A 2 -37.54 29.00 -17.29
N GLY A 3 -36.62 28.98 -16.33
CA GLY A 3 -36.47 29.76 -15.09
C GLY A 3 -36.90 28.91 -13.89
N ARG A 4 -35.96 28.25 -13.21
CA ARG A 4 -36.21 27.58 -11.91
C ARG A 4 -35.01 27.72 -10.96
N LEU A 5 -35.09 28.79 -10.18
CA LEU A 5 -34.87 28.93 -8.74
C LEU A 5 -33.73 28.14 -8.08
N LEU A 6 -32.68 28.91 -7.75
CA LEU A 6 -31.67 28.65 -6.72
C LEU A 6 -32.28 28.81 -5.33
N VAL A 7 -32.32 27.76 -4.52
CA VAL A 7 -32.42 27.87 -3.05
C VAL A 7 -31.69 26.67 -2.42
N GLY A 8 -30.43 26.85 -2.04
CA GLY A 8 -29.66 25.90 -1.24
C GLY A 8 -29.19 26.61 0.02
N ALA A 9 -29.82 26.27 1.15
CA ALA A 9 -29.68 26.93 2.43
C ALA A 9 -28.24 26.88 2.97
N ALA A 10 -27.72 28.05 3.35
CA ALA A 10 -26.46 28.17 4.08
C ALA A 10 -26.65 27.71 5.53
N VAL A 11 -26.13 26.53 5.86
CA VAL A 11 -26.01 26.07 7.24
C VAL A 11 -24.70 26.63 7.81
N LEU A 12 -24.81 27.66 8.65
CA LEU A 12 -23.72 28.19 9.45
C LEU A 12 -23.42 27.20 10.58
N VAL A 13 -22.39 26.38 10.40
CA VAL A 13 -21.82 25.54 11.46
C VAL A 13 -20.88 26.41 12.30
N THR A 14 -21.30 26.77 13.51
CA THR A 14 -20.46 27.41 14.51
C THR A 14 -19.50 26.38 15.10
N VAL A 15 -18.23 26.43 14.73
CA VAL A 15 -17.20 25.58 15.36
C VAL A 15 -16.80 26.21 16.69
N ALA A 16 -17.24 25.59 17.77
CA ALA A 16 -16.80 25.92 19.12
C ALA A 16 -15.29 25.69 19.25
N ALA A 17 -14.55 26.74 19.60
CA ALA A 17 -13.13 26.68 19.87
C ALA A 17 -12.86 25.90 21.16
N CYS A 18 -12.43 24.65 21.03
CA CYS A 18 -11.83 23.91 22.16
C CYS A 18 -10.41 24.43 22.39
N ALA A 19 -10.25 25.36 23.33
CA ALA A 19 -8.95 25.67 23.91
C ALA A 19 -8.50 24.49 24.80
N GLY A 20 -7.88 23.49 24.17
CA GLY A 20 -7.26 22.34 24.85
C GLY A 20 -5.93 22.73 25.47
N ARG A 21 -5.80 22.52 26.79
CA ARG A 21 -4.56 22.64 27.57
C ARG A 21 -3.46 21.71 27.01
N PRO A 22 -2.17 22.06 27.10
CA PRO A 22 -1.10 21.16 26.68
C PRO A 22 -1.05 19.95 27.63
N THR A 23 -1.58 18.82 27.19
CA THR A 23 -1.37 17.52 27.86
C THR A 23 0.07 17.10 27.61
N ALA A 24 0.81 16.86 28.69
CA ALA A 24 2.16 16.28 28.64
C ALA A 24 2.16 15.03 27.76
N GLY A 25 3.05 15.00 26.77
CA GLY A 25 3.07 13.98 25.71
C GLY A 25 3.17 12.57 26.28
N ALA A 26 2.22 11.72 25.91
CA ALA A 26 2.33 10.28 26.11
C ALA A 26 3.54 9.75 25.33
N PRO A 27 4.27 8.75 25.84
CA PRO A 27 5.36 8.12 25.10
C PRO A 27 4.81 7.55 23.80
N THR A 28 5.25 8.11 22.68
CA THR A 28 4.91 7.63 21.35
C THR A 28 5.77 6.39 21.08
N THR A 29 5.18 5.21 21.19
CA THR A 29 5.81 3.99 20.67
C THR A 29 5.87 4.11 19.16
N THR A 30 7.01 4.55 18.63
CA THR A 30 7.23 4.56 17.18
C THR A 30 7.47 3.12 16.75
N SER A 31 6.41 2.42 16.36
CA SER A 31 6.53 1.12 15.70
C SER A 31 7.22 1.34 14.36
N THR A 32 8.47 0.92 14.26
CA THR A 32 9.22 0.95 12.99
C THR A 32 8.78 -0.26 12.18
N VAL A 33 8.03 -0.01 11.11
CA VAL A 33 7.64 -1.07 10.18
C VAL A 33 8.88 -1.52 9.41
N ASP A 34 9.19 -2.82 9.47
CA ASP A 34 10.30 -3.40 8.70
C ASP A 34 9.94 -3.43 7.20
N PRO A 35 10.66 -2.69 6.34
CA PRO A 35 10.35 -2.62 4.92
C PRO A 35 10.50 -3.97 4.21
N VAL A 36 11.39 -4.85 4.67
CA VAL A 36 11.55 -6.19 4.09
C VAL A 36 10.30 -7.02 4.37
N SER A 37 9.80 -7.01 5.60
CA SER A 37 8.55 -7.70 5.95
C SER A 37 7.35 -7.20 5.15
N VAL A 38 7.25 -5.89 4.88
CA VAL A 38 6.19 -5.34 4.02
C VAL A 38 6.30 -5.90 2.60
N CYS A 39 7.49 -5.85 2.00
CA CYS A 39 7.72 -6.40 0.66
C CYS A 39 7.37 -7.90 0.59
N VAL A 40 7.79 -8.69 1.59
CA VAL A 40 7.50 -10.13 1.63
C VAL A 40 6.00 -10.39 1.69
N ASN A 41 5.27 -9.67 2.55
CA ASN A 41 3.83 -9.83 2.69
C ASN A 41 3.10 -9.50 1.39
N GLN A 42 3.47 -8.41 0.72
CA GLN A 42 2.89 -8.01 -0.56
C GLN A 42 3.13 -9.06 -1.66
N ILE A 43 4.38 -9.51 -1.82
CA ILE A 43 4.72 -10.52 -2.83
C ILE A 43 4.02 -11.85 -2.54
N VAL A 44 4.00 -12.31 -1.29
CA VAL A 44 3.37 -13.60 -0.93
C VAL A 44 1.86 -13.55 -1.14
N TYR A 45 1.20 -12.44 -0.77
CA TYR A 45 -0.23 -12.29 -0.98
C TYR A 45 -0.59 -12.42 -2.46
N TRP A 46 0.02 -11.62 -3.33
CA TRP A 46 -0.27 -11.65 -4.75
C TRP A 46 0.17 -12.94 -5.43
N ALA A 47 1.30 -13.53 -5.03
CA ALA A 47 1.72 -14.81 -5.59
C ALA A 47 0.71 -15.92 -5.28
N LYS A 48 0.14 -15.95 -4.07
CA LYS A 48 -0.91 -16.91 -3.69
C LYS A 48 -2.19 -16.69 -4.49
N ASP A 49 -2.60 -15.43 -4.67
CA ASP A 49 -3.77 -15.07 -5.47
C ASP A 49 -3.63 -15.54 -6.92
N ILE A 50 -2.51 -15.18 -7.56
CA ILE A 50 -2.20 -15.52 -8.96
C ILE A 50 -2.06 -17.04 -9.17
N LEU A 51 -1.39 -17.75 -8.24
CA LEU A 51 -1.19 -19.20 -8.34
C LEU A 51 -2.45 -19.99 -7.97
N GLY A 52 -3.37 -19.39 -7.21
CA GLY A 52 -4.65 -19.99 -6.81
C GLY A 52 -5.69 -20.06 -7.93
N ASN A 53 -5.34 -19.65 -9.16
CA ASN A 53 -6.29 -19.44 -10.27
C ASN A 53 -7.39 -18.43 -9.91
N ALA A 54 -7.05 -17.39 -9.13
CA ALA A 54 -7.94 -16.26 -8.97
C ALA A 54 -8.24 -15.64 -10.34
N LYS A 55 -9.44 -15.06 -10.47
CA LYS A 55 -9.83 -14.36 -11.69
C LYS A 55 -8.85 -13.21 -11.91
N ASP A 56 -8.21 -13.19 -13.07
CA ASP A 56 -7.42 -12.04 -13.50
C ASP A 56 -8.35 -10.84 -13.73
N TYR A 57 -8.31 -9.93 -12.77
CA TYR A 57 -8.94 -8.63 -12.74
C TYR A 57 -8.24 -7.57 -13.62
N GLY A 58 -7.09 -7.89 -14.24
CA GLY A 58 -6.30 -6.96 -15.02
C GLY A 58 -5.68 -5.81 -14.23
N LEU A 59 -5.47 -5.96 -12.91
CA LEU A 59 -4.85 -4.88 -12.12
C LEU A 59 -3.41 -4.65 -12.55
N ASP A 60 -3.06 -3.37 -12.65
CA ASP A 60 -1.68 -2.96 -12.79
C ASP A 60 -0.93 -2.95 -11.44
N TYR A 61 0.39 -2.75 -11.50
CA TYR A 61 1.23 -2.78 -10.29
C TYR A 61 0.86 -1.70 -9.27
N GLN A 62 0.33 -0.54 -9.69
CA GLN A 62 -0.08 0.53 -8.78
C GLN A 62 -1.38 0.17 -8.07
N GLU A 63 -2.34 -0.41 -8.79
CA GLU A 63 -3.59 -0.92 -8.23
C GLU A 63 -3.34 -2.09 -7.26
N MET A 64 -2.29 -2.88 -7.51
CA MET A 64 -1.80 -3.91 -6.58
C MET A 64 -1.09 -3.34 -5.34
N GLY A 65 -0.82 -2.03 -5.30
CA GLY A 65 -0.06 -1.38 -4.24
C GLY A 65 1.41 -1.80 -4.22
N LEU A 66 1.98 -2.10 -5.39
CA LEU A 66 3.38 -2.47 -5.59
C LEU A 66 4.12 -1.32 -6.29
N ASP A 67 5.41 -1.19 -6.00
CA ASP A 67 6.29 -0.46 -6.90
C ASP A 67 6.77 -1.38 -8.04
N GLY A 68 7.43 -0.79 -9.04
CA GLY A 68 7.90 -1.51 -10.22
C GLY A 68 8.85 -2.66 -9.86
N ASP A 69 9.81 -2.43 -8.95
CA ASP A 69 10.80 -3.44 -8.58
C ASP A 69 10.17 -4.62 -7.83
N THR A 70 9.23 -4.33 -6.93
CA THR A 70 8.47 -5.35 -6.20
C THR A 70 7.56 -6.15 -7.15
N TYR A 71 6.97 -5.49 -8.15
CA TYR A 71 6.19 -6.16 -9.18
C TYR A 71 7.03 -7.09 -10.07
N GLU A 72 8.23 -6.66 -10.48
CA GLU A 72 9.15 -7.53 -11.22
C GLU A 72 9.59 -8.73 -10.38
N ALA A 73 9.86 -8.53 -9.08
CA ALA A 73 10.16 -9.61 -8.15
C ALA A 73 8.99 -10.60 -8.02
N LEU A 74 7.75 -10.11 -7.95
CA LEU A 74 6.54 -10.92 -7.94
C LEU A 74 6.40 -11.77 -9.22
N LYS A 75 6.52 -11.17 -10.40
CA LYS A 75 6.44 -11.89 -11.68
C LYS A 75 7.48 -13.00 -11.77
N ALA A 76 8.73 -12.68 -11.44
CA ALA A 76 9.82 -13.66 -11.45
C ALA A 76 9.58 -14.80 -10.44
N LEU A 77 9.00 -14.50 -9.27
CA LEU A 77 8.65 -15.51 -8.27
C LEU A 77 7.54 -16.44 -8.78
N VAL A 78 6.46 -15.88 -9.33
CA VAL A 78 5.32 -16.65 -9.89
C VAL A 78 5.80 -17.57 -11.01
N ASP A 79 6.66 -17.07 -11.91
CA ASP A 79 7.23 -17.88 -12.99
C ASP A 79 8.04 -19.07 -12.47
N ARG A 80 8.88 -18.86 -11.45
CA ARG A 80 9.61 -19.97 -10.79
C ARG A 80 8.64 -20.93 -10.10
N ALA A 81 7.62 -20.41 -9.44
CA ALA A 81 6.65 -21.21 -8.71
C ALA A 81 5.85 -22.13 -9.65
N ARG A 82 5.44 -21.64 -10.82
CA ARG A 82 4.75 -22.44 -11.85
C ARG A 82 5.63 -23.58 -12.36
N LYS A 83 6.94 -23.36 -12.47
CA LYS A 83 7.93 -24.38 -12.93
C LYS A 83 8.30 -25.41 -11.86
N THR A 84 8.05 -25.13 -10.59
CA THR A 84 8.52 -25.95 -9.44
C THR A 84 7.42 -26.82 -8.83
N GLN A 85 6.19 -26.80 -9.36
CA GLN A 85 5.04 -27.47 -8.74
C GLN A 85 5.27 -28.99 -8.52
N PRO A 86 4.87 -29.54 -7.36
CA PRO A 86 4.24 -28.85 -6.22
C PRO A 86 5.26 -28.07 -5.37
N LEU A 87 4.82 -26.93 -4.81
CA LEU A 87 5.69 -26.10 -3.97
C LEU A 87 5.92 -26.74 -2.59
N PRO A 88 7.17 -26.78 -2.09
CA PRO A 88 7.45 -27.13 -0.70
C PRO A 88 6.78 -26.15 0.29
N PRO A 89 6.54 -26.58 1.55
CA PRO A 89 6.13 -25.67 2.62
C PRO A 89 7.11 -24.50 2.74
N ASN A 90 6.60 -23.30 3.00
CA ASN A 90 7.37 -22.05 3.16
C ASN A 90 8.21 -21.62 1.94
N TRP A 91 8.14 -22.32 0.80
CA TRP A 91 8.91 -21.96 -0.37
C TRP A 91 8.63 -20.54 -0.86
N LEU A 92 7.35 -20.12 -0.88
CA LEU A 92 6.94 -18.77 -1.27
C LEU A 92 7.53 -17.67 -0.37
N PRO A 93 7.32 -17.70 0.97
CA PRO A 93 7.88 -16.68 1.84
C PRO A 93 9.41 -16.68 1.85
N ASP A 94 10.08 -17.85 1.75
CA ASP A 94 11.55 -17.92 1.72
C ASP A 94 12.12 -17.27 0.45
N GLN A 95 11.52 -17.57 -0.71
CA GLN A 95 11.93 -16.99 -1.99
C GLN A 95 11.58 -15.49 -2.08
N ALA A 96 10.42 -15.08 -1.56
CA ALA A 96 10.04 -13.67 -1.48
C ALA A 96 11.01 -12.90 -0.59
N LYS A 97 11.38 -13.43 0.59
CA LYS A 97 12.37 -12.82 1.48
C LYS A 97 13.72 -12.65 0.80
N ALA A 98 14.22 -13.69 0.13
CA ALA A 98 15.47 -13.64 -0.60
C ALA A 98 15.46 -12.60 -1.75
N ALA A 99 14.30 -12.36 -2.37
CA ALA A 99 14.14 -11.31 -3.37
C ALA A 99 14.08 -9.91 -2.72
N CYS A 100 13.24 -9.72 -1.71
CA CYS A 100 13.05 -8.45 -1.01
C CYS A 100 14.33 -7.92 -0.34
N MET A 101 15.19 -8.80 0.18
CA MET A 101 16.48 -8.38 0.76
C MET A 101 17.46 -7.81 -0.27
N LYS A 102 17.23 -8.03 -1.57
CA LYS A 102 18.06 -7.50 -2.66
C LYS A 102 17.47 -6.22 -3.26
N LEU A 103 16.22 -5.90 -2.96
CA LEU A 103 15.60 -4.67 -3.40
C LEU A 103 16.14 -3.52 -2.55
N PRO A 104 16.46 -2.36 -3.15
CA PRO A 104 16.82 -1.19 -2.38
C PRO A 104 15.67 -0.87 -1.43
N ALA A 105 15.97 -0.77 -0.13
CA ALA A 105 15.02 -0.23 0.84
C ALA A 105 14.75 1.23 0.47
N ARG A 106 13.74 1.47 -0.36
CA ARG A 106 13.34 2.84 -0.67
C ARG A 106 12.52 3.30 0.54
N PRO A 107 12.97 4.34 1.28
CA PRO A 107 12.08 4.95 2.25
C PRO A 107 10.90 5.48 1.46
N THR A 108 9.69 5.02 1.78
CA THR A 108 8.44 5.65 1.35
C THR A 108 8.29 6.96 2.13
N ASN A 109 9.23 7.88 1.91
CA ASN A 109 9.04 9.28 2.24
C ASN A 109 8.03 9.79 1.22
N THR A 110 6.75 9.73 1.60
CA THR A 110 5.82 10.78 1.21
C THR A 110 6.32 12.06 1.88
N THR A 111 7.41 12.63 1.37
CA THR A 111 7.75 14.02 1.65
C THR A 111 6.58 14.79 1.09
N THR A 112 5.76 15.29 2.01
CA THR A 112 4.72 16.29 1.80
C THR A 112 5.08 17.16 0.60
N ALA A 113 4.31 17.04 -0.48
CA ALA A 113 4.40 17.97 -1.59
C ALA A 113 4.06 19.36 -1.05
N LYS A 114 5.09 20.11 -0.62
CA LYS A 114 5.04 21.53 -0.28
C LYS A 114 4.99 22.41 -1.54
N TYR A 115 4.25 21.96 -2.55
CA TYR A 115 3.94 22.69 -3.77
C TYR A 115 2.48 22.30 -4.05
N GLY A 116 1.47 23.07 -3.67
CA GLY A 116 1.19 24.38 -4.26
C GLY A 116 0.57 24.16 -5.63
N TRP A 117 -0.72 23.80 -5.67
CA TRP A 117 -1.51 23.92 -6.90
C TRP A 117 -1.83 25.42 -7.09
N PRO A 118 -1.61 26.01 -8.28
CA PRO A 118 -2.04 27.37 -8.57
C PRO A 118 -3.57 27.52 -8.51
#